data_AF-A0A2E6YTY9-F1
#
_entry.id   AF-A0A2E6YTY9-F1
#
_cell.length_a   1.000
_cell.length_b   1.000
_cell.length_c   1.000
_cell.angle_alpha   90.00
_cell.angle_beta   90.00
_cell.angle_gamma   90.00
#
_symmetry.space_group_name_H-M   'P 1'
#
loop_
_entity.id
_entity.type
_entity.pdbx_description
1 polymer ?
#
loop_
_entity_poly.entity_id
_entity_poly.type
_entity_poly.pdbx_seq_one_letter_code
_entity_poly.pdbx_strand_id
1 'polypeptide(L)'
;MCSEMNYAMEMVDEDERCALEEPSLGVCPLCKYQDDNIIQKMNGVLQKLTGNVEPDEIYCVVADMYKRHTAPLIRQGKTPMEISPELCKEHYLKHVVNPQQQVQDDIHYCCKLQRHYKKNIGVKNTHSGLVTLNPHHVNEYVKISKHKLELVKYLNTMTKRKETNDVAQQPYAFSS
;
A
#
# COMPACT_ATOMS: atom_id res chain seq x y z
N MET A 1 -16.85 58.45 5.31
CA MET A 1 -15.72 57.70 5.89
C MET A 1 -16.23 56.32 6.24
N CYS A 2 -16.11 55.38 5.30
CA CYS A 2 -16.51 53.98 5.50
C CYS A 2 -15.24 53.18 5.73
N SER A 3 -15.15 52.56 6.91
CA SER A 3 -14.03 51.73 7.33
C SER A 3 -14.04 50.42 6.54
N GLU A 4 -12.98 50.15 5.81
CA GLU A 4 -12.74 48.88 5.12
C GLU A 4 -12.55 47.77 6.15
N MET A 5 -13.40 46.74 6.09
CA MET A 5 -13.21 45.49 6.83
C MET A 5 -12.16 44.63 6.10
N ASN A 6 -10.98 44.50 6.70
CA ASN A 6 -9.96 43.54 6.28
C ASN A 6 -10.34 42.14 6.75
N TYR A 7 -10.95 41.34 5.87
CA TYR A 7 -11.35 39.94 6.09
C TYR A 7 -10.21 38.94 5.78
N ALA A 8 -8.94 39.30 6.01
CA ALA A 8 -7.81 38.53 5.49
C ALA A 8 -6.74 38.18 6.55
N MET A 9 -7.07 38.20 7.85
CA MET A 9 -6.06 38.01 8.90
C MET A 9 -6.45 37.06 10.04
N GLU A 10 -7.46 36.21 9.86
CA GLU A 10 -7.84 35.17 10.83
C GLU A 10 -7.98 33.80 10.15
N MET A 11 -6.87 33.20 9.70
CA MET A 11 -6.85 31.79 9.26
C MET A 11 -5.46 31.17 9.43
N VAL A 12 -4.83 31.29 10.60
CA VAL A 12 -3.72 30.41 11.01
C VAL A 12 -3.71 30.31 12.54
N ASP A 13 -3.35 29.15 13.06
CA ASP A 13 -3.20 28.79 14.49
C ASP A 13 -4.44 28.21 15.19
N GLU A 14 -5.04 27.19 14.57
CA GLU A 14 -5.27 25.96 15.33
C GLU A 14 -4.44 24.87 14.65
N ASP A 15 -3.21 24.68 15.16
CA ASP A 15 -2.46 23.45 14.97
C ASP A 15 -3.32 22.31 15.50
N GLU A 16 -4.18 21.76 14.63
CA GLU A 16 -4.87 20.52 14.84
C GLU A 16 -3.78 19.46 15.00
N ARG A 17 -3.36 19.24 16.25
CA ARG A 17 -2.39 18.23 16.63
C ARG A 17 -2.96 16.91 16.15
N CYS A 18 -2.52 16.49 14.97
CA CYS A 18 -2.80 15.18 14.44
C CYS A 18 -2.30 14.21 15.51
N ALA A 19 -3.23 13.56 16.21
CA ALA A 19 -2.88 12.58 17.22
C ALA A 19 -2.20 11.41 16.50
N LEU A 20 -0.88 11.48 16.40
CA LEU A 20 -0.01 10.46 15.82
C LEU A 20 0.06 9.20 16.69
N GLU A 21 -0.64 9.18 17.81
CA GLU A 21 -0.73 8.00 18.68
C GLU A 21 -1.90 7.15 18.20
N GLU A 22 -1.60 6.24 17.27
CA GLU A 22 -2.45 5.09 17.04
C GLU A 22 -2.62 4.35 18.39
N PRO A 23 -3.85 4.11 18.85
CA PRO A 23 -4.08 3.42 20.12
C PRO A 23 -3.39 2.06 20.05
N SER A 24 -2.62 1.71 21.09
CA SER A 24 -1.96 0.40 21.16
C SER A 24 -3.03 -0.68 21.24
N LEU A 25 -3.37 -1.25 20.08
CA LEU A 25 -4.04 -2.53 20.01
C LEU A 25 -3.10 -3.52 20.67
N GLY A 26 -3.56 -4.23 21.70
CA GLY A 26 -2.73 -5.16 22.46
C GLY A 26 -1.92 -6.10 21.57
N VAL A 27 -0.88 -6.72 22.14
CA VAL A 27 0.11 -7.55 21.40
C VAL A 27 -0.54 -8.37 20.29
N CYS A 28 -0.32 -7.94 19.04
CA CYS A 28 -0.90 -8.61 17.88
C CYS A 28 -0.41 -10.06 17.82
N PRO A 29 -1.31 -11.05 17.81
CA PRO A 29 -0.90 -12.45 17.88
C PRO A 29 -0.12 -12.86 16.63
N LEU A 30 -0.42 -12.29 15.46
CA LEU A 30 0.35 -12.51 14.24
C LEU A 30 1.79 -11.96 14.33
N CYS A 31 2.00 -10.83 15.01
CA CYS A 31 3.35 -10.30 15.26
C CYS A 31 4.10 -11.14 16.28
N LYS A 32 3.41 -11.64 17.32
CA LYS A 32 4.03 -12.47 18.36
C LYS A 32 4.58 -13.79 17.79
N TYR A 33 3.89 -14.38 16.82
CA TYR A 33 4.25 -15.65 16.19
C TYR A 33 4.85 -15.48 14.79
N GLN A 34 5.49 -14.34 14.51
CA GLN A 34 6.01 -14.02 13.17
C GLN A 34 7.07 -15.04 12.67
N ASP A 35 7.80 -15.66 13.60
CA ASP A 35 8.81 -16.69 13.30
C ASP A 35 8.19 -18.08 13.02
N ASP A 36 6.89 -18.26 13.28
CA ASP A 36 6.23 -19.54 13.03
C ASP A 36 6.13 -19.81 11.51
N ASN A 37 6.50 -21.02 11.11
CA ASN A 37 6.50 -21.46 9.71
C ASN A 37 5.16 -21.22 8.99
N ILE A 38 4.03 -21.35 9.69
CA ILE A 38 2.71 -21.10 9.09
C ILE A 38 2.49 -19.60 8.82
N ILE A 39 2.92 -18.72 9.71
CA ILE A 39 2.81 -17.27 9.56
C ILE A 39 3.76 -16.79 8.44
N GLN A 40 4.96 -17.36 8.35
CA GLN A 40 5.85 -17.11 7.22
C GLN A 40 5.23 -17.52 5.88
N LYS A 41 4.54 -18.66 5.83
CA LYS A 41 3.78 -19.09 4.63
C LYS A 41 2.63 -18.14 4.32
N MET A 42 1.90 -17.66 5.33
CA MET A 42 0.84 -16.66 5.17
C MET A 42 1.40 -15.37 4.54
N ASN A 43 2.55 -14.88 5.03
CA ASN A 43 3.24 -13.73 4.49
C ASN A 43 3.68 -13.96 3.03
N GLY A 44 4.17 -15.17 2.71
CA GLY A 44 4.52 -15.54 1.35
C GLY A 44 3.32 -15.52 0.39
N VAL A 45 2.16 -16.05 0.82
CA VAL A 45 0.92 -16.02 0.04
C VAL A 45 0.44 -14.58 -0.15
N LEU A 46 0.41 -13.78 0.91
CA LEU A 46 0.03 -12.37 0.85
C LEU A 46 0.88 -11.61 -0.18
N GLN A 47 2.20 -11.77 -0.13
CA GLN A 47 3.12 -11.10 -1.05
C GLN A 47 2.97 -11.55 -2.52
N LYS A 48 2.55 -12.80 -2.77
CA LYS A 48 2.31 -13.31 -4.13
C LYS A 48 1.00 -12.80 -4.72
N LEU A 49 -0.02 -12.62 -3.88
CA LEU A 49 -1.33 -12.13 -4.30
C LEU A 49 -1.41 -10.59 -4.36
N THR A 50 -0.55 -9.89 -3.61
CA THR A 50 -0.48 -8.42 -3.61
C THR A 50 -0.30 -7.88 -5.03
N GLY A 51 -1.19 -6.99 -5.45
CA GLY A 51 -1.18 -6.35 -6.77
C GLY A 51 -1.92 -7.12 -7.87
N ASN A 52 -2.34 -8.37 -7.60
CA ASN A 52 -3.14 -9.18 -8.52
C ASN A 52 -4.58 -9.37 -8.02
N VAL A 53 -4.78 -9.36 -6.69
CA VAL A 53 -6.04 -9.67 -6.01
C VAL A 53 -6.38 -8.52 -5.05
N GLU A 54 -7.67 -8.30 -4.80
CA GLU A 54 -8.13 -7.28 -3.85
C GLU A 54 -7.70 -7.62 -2.41
N PRO A 55 -7.21 -6.66 -1.61
CA PRO A 55 -6.67 -6.94 -0.27
C PRO A 55 -7.63 -7.70 0.64
N ASP A 56 -8.91 -7.36 0.62
CA ASP A 56 -9.92 -8.01 1.47
C ASP A 56 -10.12 -9.49 1.12
N GLU A 57 -9.99 -9.87 -0.16
CA GLU A 57 -10.01 -11.26 -0.59
C GLU A 57 -8.76 -12.02 -0.14
N ILE A 58 -7.59 -11.36 -0.20
CA ILE A 58 -6.32 -11.95 0.27
C ILE A 58 -6.42 -12.31 1.75
N TYR A 59 -7.01 -11.43 2.58
CA TYR A 59 -7.17 -11.68 4.02
C TYR A 59 -8.06 -12.90 4.30
N CYS A 60 -9.14 -13.06 3.54
CA CYS A 60 -10.00 -14.25 3.60
C CYS A 60 -9.22 -15.53 3.25
N VAL A 61 -8.45 -15.51 2.16
CA VAL A 61 -7.64 -16.66 1.72
C VAL A 61 -6.60 -17.03 2.77
N VAL A 62 -5.89 -16.04 3.32
CA VAL A 62 -4.84 -16.25 4.32
C VAL A 62 -5.41 -16.79 5.64
N ALA A 63 -6.56 -16.29 6.08
CA ALA A 63 -7.25 -16.81 7.26
C ALA A 63 -7.76 -18.25 7.05
N ASP A 64 -8.32 -18.56 5.89
CA ASP A 64 -8.79 -19.92 5.57
C ASP A 64 -7.62 -20.91 5.45
N MET A 65 -6.50 -20.49 4.86
CA MET A 65 -5.28 -21.30 4.82
C MET A 65 -4.82 -21.69 6.23
N TYR A 66 -4.85 -20.76 7.17
CA TYR A 66 -4.51 -21.02 8.56
C TYR A 66 -5.49 -22.00 9.22
N LYS A 67 -6.81 -21.80 9.05
CA LYS A 67 -7.84 -22.70 9.59
C LYS A 67 -7.68 -24.14 9.10
N ARG A 68 -7.39 -24.32 7.80
CA ARG A 68 -7.13 -25.65 7.23
C ARG A 68 -5.87 -26.28 7.82
N HIS A 69 -4.83 -25.49 8.06
CA HIS A 69 -3.59 -25.95 8.67
C HIS A 69 -3.76 -26.38 10.13
N THR A 70 -4.61 -25.68 10.89
CA THR A 70 -4.83 -25.94 12.32
C THR A 70 -5.93 -26.96 12.61
N ALA A 71 -6.80 -27.27 11.65
CA ALA A 71 -7.88 -28.27 11.81
C ALA A 71 -7.41 -29.65 12.33
N PRO A 72 -6.27 -30.23 11.89
CA PRO A 72 -5.76 -31.47 12.46
C PRO A 72 -5.36 -31.35 13.94
N LEU A 73 -4.83 -30.19 14.36
CA LEU A 73 -4.45 -29.94 15.76
C LEU A 73 -5.68 -29.85 16.67
N ILE A 74 -6.76 -29.24 16.17
CA ILE A 74 -8.04 -29.17 16.88
C ILE A 74 -8.60 -30.58 17.10
N ARG A 75 -8.51 -31.46 16.09
CA ARG A 75 -8.92 -32.88 16.22
C ARG A 75 -8.10 -33.66 17.25
N GLN A 76 -6.86 -33.24 17.50
CA GLN A 76 -5.99 -33.80 18.54
C GLN A 76 -6.25 -33.20 19.93
N GLY A 77 -7.29 -32.36 20.07
CA GLY A 77 -7.63 -31.70 21.33
C GLY A 77 -6.74 -30.52 21.69
N LYS A 78 -5.92 -30.02 20.75
CA LYS A 78 -5.12 -28.81 20.96
C LYS A 78 -5.95 -27.56 20.65
N THR A 79 -5.66 -26.47 21.33
CA THR A 79 -6.30 -25.16 21.13
C THR A 79 -5.35 -24.19 20.43
N PRO A 80 -5.29 -24.19 19.09
CA PRO A 80 -4.53 -23.20 18.33
C PRO A 80 -5.18 -21.81 18.46
N MET A 81 -4.41 -20.74 18.17
CA MET A 81 -4.98 -19.39 18.13
C MET A 81 -6.03 -19.27 17.03
N GLU A 82 -7.06 -18.45 17.26
CA GLU A 82 -8.06 -18.17 16.25
C GLU A 82 -7.64 -16.99 15.38
N ILE A 83 -7.67 -17.19 14.06
CA ILE A 83 -7.38 -16.14 13.08
C ILE A 83 -8.65 -15.85 12.28
N SER A 84 -9.07 -14.59 12.32
CA SER A 84 -10.15 -14.06 11.50
C SER A 84 -9.60 -13.19 10.35
N PRO A 85 -10.36 -13.01 9.25
CA PRO A 85 -9.98 -12.08 8.19
C PRO A 85 -9.77 -10.65 8.69
N GLU A 86 -10.54 -10.20 9.68
CA GLU A 86 -10.43 -8.87 10.27
C GLU A 86 -9.11 -8.70 11.02
N LEU A 87 -8.68 -9.73 11.76
CA LEU A 87 -7.38 -9.75 12.42
C LEU A 87 -6.23 -9.70 11.41
N CYS A 88 -6.33 -10.45 10.31
CA CYS A 88 -5.38 -10.37 9.20
C CYS A 88 -5.34 -8.95 8.62
N LYS A 89 -6.50 -8.34 8.37
CA LYS A 89 -6.62 -6.98 7.84
C LYS A 89 -5.93 -5.97 8.76
N GLU A 90 -6.20 -6.03 10.05
CA GLU A 90 -5.57 -5.13 11.03
C GLU A 90 -4.05 -5.30 11.05
N HIS A 91 -3.56 -6.54 11.10
CA HIS A 91 -2.13 -6.83 11.09
C HIS A 91 -1.43 -6.34 9.82
N TYR A 92 -1.97 -6.64 8.64
CA TYR A 92 -1.33 -6.29 7.37
C TYR A 92 -1.50 -4.83 6.97
N LEU A 93 -2.46 -4.12 7.54
CA LEU A 93 -2.59 -2.67 7.35
C LEU A 93 -1.72 -1.87 8.32
N LYS A 94 -1.61 -2.29 9.58
CA LYS A 94 -0.99 -1.48 10.65
C LYS A 94 0.42 -1.93 11.02
N HIS A 95 0.70 -3.23 10.99
CA HIS A 95 1.94 -3.77 11.55
C HIS A 95 2.95 -4.21 10.47
N VAL A 96 2.48 -4.44 9.24
CA VAL A 96 3.33 -4.90 8.14
C VAL A 96 3.43 -3.81 7.08
N VAL A 97 4.65 -3.33 6.87
CA VAL A 97 4.94 -2.48 5.70
C VAL A 97 5.19 -3.39 4.51
N ASN A 98 4.39 -3.25 3.46
CA ASN A 98 4.59 -3.92 2.18
C ASN A 98 5.14 -2.91 1.15
N PRO A 99 6.46 -2.88 0.89
CA PRO A 99 7.07 -1.91 -0.02
C PRO A 99 6.52 -2.00 -1.45
N GLN A 100 6.13 -3.21 -1.88
CA GLN A 100 5.54 -3.40 -3.20
C GLN A 100 4.18 -2.70 -3.31
N GLN A 101 3.33 -2.86 -2.29
CA GLN A 101 2.03 -2.19 -2.22
C GLN A 101 2.21 -0.66 -2.18
N GLN A 102 3.12 -0.16 -1.35
CA GLN A 102 3.40 1.27 -1.23
C GLN A 102 3.81 1.90 -2.57
N VAL A 103 4.72 1.24 -3.31
CA VAL A 103 5.13 1.70 -4.64
C VAL A 103 3.97 1.67 -5.64
N GLN A 104 3.09 0.66 -5.57
CA GLN A 104 1.89 0.59 -6.41
C GLN A 104 0.93 1.76 -6.11
N ASP A 105 0.73 2.08 -4.83
CA ASP A 105 -0.10 3.20 -4.40
C ASP A 105 0.49 4.54 -4.84
N ASP A 106 1.80 4.73 -4.74
CA ASP A 106 2.51 5.92 -5.22
C ASP A 106 2.37 6.10 -6.75
N ILE A 107 2.47 5.00 -7.52
CA ILE A 107 2.23 5.01 -8.97
C ILE A 107 0.79 5.44 -9.27
N HIS A 108 -0.19 4.93 -8.50
CA HIS A 108 -1.58 5.28 -8.66
C HIS A 108 -1.82 6.76 -8.34
N TYR A 109 -1.19 7.28 -7.29
CA TYR A 109 -1.22 8.69 -6.92
C TYR A 109 -0.63 9.57 -8.02
N CYS A 110 0.53 9.19 -8.59
CA CYS A 110 1.12 9.87 -9.75
C CYS A 110 0.15 9.92 -10.94
N CYS A 111 -0.60 8.84 -11.20
CA CYS A 111 -1.61 8.82 -12.26
C CYS A 111 -2.74 9.83 -12.01
N LYS A 112 -3.21 9.96 -10.75
CA LYS A 112 -4.23 10.95 -10.37
C LYS A 112 -3.71 12.37 -10.59
N LEU A 113 -2.49 12.67 -10.15
CA LEU A 113 -1.86 13.97 -10.36
C LEU A 113 -1.64 14.29 -11.85
N GLN A 114 -1.19 13.32 -12.64
CA GLN A 114 -1.06 13.51 -14.10
C GLN A 114 -2.40 13.89 -14.74
N ARG A 115 -3.51 13.26 -14.35
CA ARG A 115 -4.85 13.61 -14.85
C ARG A 115 -5.24 15.03 -14.43
N HIS A 116 -4.95 15.41 -13.18
CA HIS A 116 -5.20 16.75 -12.67
C HIS A 116 -4.43 17.80 -13.49
N TYR A 117 -3.11 17.69 -13.62
CA TYR A 117 -2.33 18.67 -14.38
C TYR A 117 -2.70 18.68 -15.86
N LYS A 118 -2.93 17.52 -16.49
CA LYS A 118 -3.37 17.44 -17.87
C LYS A 118 -4.66 18.22 -18.13
N LYS A 119 -5.63 18.14 -17.21
CA LYS A 119 -6.90 18.88 -17.32
C LYS A 119 -6.69 20.39 -17.24
N ASN A 120 -5.68 20.85 -16.50
CA ASN A 120 -5.41 22.26 -16.24
C ASN A 120 -4.26 22.85 -17.09
N ILE A 121 -3.65 22.07 -17.99
CA ILE A 121 -2.53 22.54 -18.82
C ILE A 121 -2.96 23.64 -19.80
N GLY A 122 -4.18 23.56 -20.36
CA GLY A 122 -4.70 24.59 -21.25
C GLY A 122 -5.43 25.69 -20.47
N VAL A 123 -4.99 26.93 -20.62
CA VAL A 123 -5.66 28.11 -20.06
C VAL A 123 -6.22 28.93 -21.21
N LYS A 124 -7.51 29.21 -21.18
CA LYS A 124 -8.17 30.07 -22.17
C LYS A 124 -8.05 31.52 -21.74
N ASN A 125 -7.48 32.36 -22.60
CA ASN A 125 -7.47 33.80 -22.37
C ASN A 125 -8.89 34.36 -22.52
N THR A 126 -9.39 35.03 -21.49
CA THR A 126 -10.75 35.58 -21.43
C THR A 126 -11.00 36.68 -22.45
N HIS A 127 -9.96 37.39 -22.89
CA HIS A 127 -10.07 38.53 -23.81
C HIS A 127 -9.84 38.13 -25.27
N SER A 128 -8.84 37.27 -25.55
CA SER A 128 -8.50 36.89 -26.94
C SER A 128 -9.09 35.55 -27.38
N GLY A 129 -9.67 34.77 -26.46
CA GLY A 129 -10.19 33.42 -26.74
C GLY A 129 -9.11 32.38 -27.06
N LEU A 130 -7.84 32.79 -27.20
CA LEU A 130 -6.70 31.91 -27.46
C LEU A 130 -6.42 31.01 -26.25
N VAL A 131 -6.18 29.73 -26.53
CA VAL A 131 -5.76 28.75 -25.54
C VAL A 131 -4.23 28.74 -25.51
N THR A 132 -3.65 29.09 -24.37
CA THR A 132 -2.21 29.00 -24.13
C THR A 132 -1.93 27.90 -23.12
N LEU A 133 -0.72 27.35 -23.17
CA LEU A 133 -0.28 26.36 -22.20
C LEU A 133 0.19 27.07 -20.92
N ASN A 134 -0.24 26.58 -19.77
CA ASN A 134 0.29 26.99 -18.47
C ASN A 134 1.67 26.34 -18.24
N PRO A 135 2.78 27.10 -18.26
CA PRO A 135 4.12 26.53 -18.12
C PRO A 135 4.33 25.79 -16.79
N HIS A 136 3.68 26.24 -15.71
CA HIS A 136 3.77 25.58 -14.41
C HIS A 136 3.16 24.18 -14.48
N HIS A 137 1.93 24.04 -14.98
CA HIS A 137 1.26 22.74 -15.08
C HIS A 137 1.98 21.79 -16.04
N VAL A 138 2.57 22.31 -17.13
CA VAL A 138 3.41 21.51 -18.03
C VAL A 138 4.66 20.99 -17.30
N ASN A 139 5.35 21.84 -16.55
CA ASN A 139 6.55 21.45 -15.80
C ASN A 139 6.24 20.40 -14.73
N GLU A 140 5.18 20.58 -13.94
CA GLU A 140 4.77 19.60 -12.93
C GLU A 140 4.32 18.28 -13.55
N TYR A 141 3.58 18.33 -14.66
CA TYR A 141 3.21 17.13 -15.41
C TYR A 141 4.45 16.33 -15.87
N VAL A 142 5.48 17.01 -16.37
CA VAL A 142 6.74 16.37 -16.80
C VAL A 142 7.48 15.78 -15.61
N LYS A 143 7.59 16.49 -14.47
CA LYS A 143 8.24 16.00 -13.25
C LYS A 143 7.57 14.72 -12.73
N ILE A 144 6.24 14.74 -12.59
CA ILE A 144 5.48 13.58 -12.13
C ILE A 144 5.61 12.42 -13.11
N SER A 145 5.62 12.69 -14.42
CA SER A 145 5.80 11.65 -15.44
C SER A 145 7.15 10.95 -15.33
N LYS A 146 8.23 11.70 -15.07
CA LYS A 146 9.56 11.13 -14.83
C LYS A 146 9.58 10.31 -13.53
N HIS A 147 9.04 10.84 -12.45
CA HIS A 147 8.99 10.15 -11.16
C HIS A 147 8.20 8.83 -11.25
N LYS A 148 7.02 8.85 -11.87
CA LYS A 148 6.22 7.65 -12.15
C LYS A 148 7.01 6.59 -12.91
N LEU A 149 7.79 7.00 -13.92
CA LEU A 149 8.63 6.09 -14.70
C LEU A 149 9.69 5.40 -13.83
N GLU A 150 10.32 6.14 -12.91
CA GLU A 150 11.28 5.58 -11.95
C GLU A 150 10.60 4.60 -10.98
N LEU A 151 9.42 4.93 -10.46
CA LEU A 151 8.64 4.01 -9.61
C LEU A 151 8.27 2.72 -10.35
N VAL A 152 7.83 2.80 -11.61
CA VAL A 152 7.52 1.62 -12.43
C VAL A 152 8.76 0.77 -12.68
N LYS A 153 9.91 1.38 -12.98
CA LYS A 153 11.18 0.64 -13.12
C LYS A 153 11.57 -0.06 -11.82
N TYR A 154 11.42 0.64 -10.68
CA TYR A 154 11.71 0.08 -9.37
C TYR A 154 10.80 -1.12 -9.07
N LEU A 155 9.49 -0.98 -9.28
CA LEU A 155 8.51 -2.06 -9.12
C LEU A 155 8.87 -3.28 -9.98
N ASN A 156 9.18 -3.07 -11.26
CA ASN A 156 9.61 -4.16 -12.16
C ASN A 156 10.89 -4.85 -11.68
N THR A 157 11.82 -4.10 -11.10
CA THR A 157 13.06 -4.65 -10.53
C THR A 157 12.76 -5.51 -9.31
N MET A 158 11.84 -5.08 -8.44
CA MET A 158 11.40 -5.86 -7.28
C MET A 158 10.75 -7.18 -7.70
N THR A 159 9.88 -7.16 -8.72
CA THR A 159 9.23 -8.38 -9.24
C THR A 159 10.24 -9.34 -9.86
N LYS A 160 11.18 -8.85 -10.68
CA LYS A 160 12.21 -9.70 -11.30
C LYS A 160 13.14 -10.38 -10.29
N ARG A 161 13.51 -9.68 -9.20
CA ARG A 161 14.32 -10.27 -8.11
C ARG A 161 13.60 -11.40 -7.38
N LYS A 162 12.25 -11.43 -7.40
CA LYS A 162 11.48 -12.54 -6.82
C LYS A 162 11.56 -13.80 -7.68
N GLU A 163 11.44 -13.67 -9.00
CA GLU A 163 11.51 -14.82 -9.92
C GLU A 163 12.86 -15.55 -9.85
N THR A 164 13.96 -14.82 -9.63
CA THR A 164 15.30 -15.43 -9.51
C THR A 164 15.57 -16.14 -8.18
N ASN A 165 14.83 -15.82 -7.11
CA ASN A 165 15.00 -16.47 -5.80
C ASN A 165 14.12 -17.72 -5.63
N ASP A 166 13.08 -17.90 -6.46
CA ASP A 166 12.20 -19.08 -6.44
C ASP A 166 12.81 -20.30 -7.19
N VAL A 167 14.14 -20.32 -7.43
CA VAL A 167 14.83 -21.48 -8.03
C VAL A 167 14.91 -22.63 -7.02
N ALA A 168 13.89 -23.49 -7.09
CA ALA A 168 13.81 -24.90 -6.71
C ALA A 168 14.75 -25.39 -5.60
N GLN A 169 14.25 -25.43 -4.36
CA GLN A 169 14.69 -26.45 -3.41
C GLN A 169 14.36 -27.83 -4.00
N GLN A 170 15.35 -28.51 -4.57
CA GLN A 170 15.24 -29.91 -4.97
C GLN A 170 14.93 -30.73 -3.71
N PRO A 171 13.84 -31.52 -3.67
CA PRO A 171 13.56 -32.36 -2.53
C PRO A 171 14.61 -33.48 -2.47
N TYR A 172 15.42 -33.46 -1.40
CA TYR A 172 16.30 -34.53 -0.91
C TYR A 172 16.82 -35.52 -1.97
N ALA A 173 18.00 -35.23 -2.52
CA ALA A 173 18.82 -36.28 -3.11
C ALA A 173 19.39 -37.12 -1.95
N PHE A 174 18.80 -38.29 -1.70
CA PHE A 174 19.42 -39.29 -0.84
C PHE A 174 20.65 -39.84 -1.58
N SER A 175 21.85 -39.44 -1.14
CA SER A 175 23.09 -40.07 -1.58
C SER A 175 23.10 -41.51 -1.07
N SER A 176 23.18 -42.46 -2.00
CA SER A 176 23.40 -43.89 -1.74
C SER A 176 24.77 -44.18 -1.15
#